data_AF-A0A2V6KM44-F1
#
_entry.id   AF-A0A2V6KM44-F1
#
_cell.length_a   1.000
_cell.length_b   1.000
_cell.length_c   1.000
_cell.angle_alpha   90.00
_cell.angle_beta   90.00
_cell.angle_gamma   90.00
#
_symmetry.space_group_name_H-M   'P 1'
#
loop_
_entity.id
_entity.type
_entity.pdbx_description
1 polymer ?
#
loop_
_entity_poly.entity_id
_entity_poly.type
_entity_poly.pdbx_seq_one_letter_code
_entity_poly.pdbx_strand_id
1 'polypeptide(L)'
;MANTRSAAKRARQRMKRMLRNRSVVTRLRTMQRQVGSTQAPSADQIRALISAIDKAAKRGIIHENAAHRRKARLNKALVAAK
;
A
#
# COMPACT_ATOMS: atom_id res chain seq x y z
N MET A 1 5.75 0.93 30.08
CA MET A 1 5.44 2.37 30.32
C MET A 1 6.47 3.23 29.59
N ALA A 2 6.10 4.45 29.16
CA ALA A 2 7.04 5.38 28.56
C ALA A 2 7.76 6.17 29.67
N ASN A 3 8.83 5.58 30.21
CA ASN A 3 9.44 6.04 31.47
C ASN A 3 10.22 7.36 31.35
N THR A 4 10.39 7.88 30.13
CA THR A 4 11.09 9.16 29.87
C THR A 4 10.21 10.11 29.04
N ARG A 5 10.42 11.42 29.20
CA ARG A 5 9.69 12.45 28.43
C ARG A 5 9.85 12.25 26.91
N SER A 6 11.03 11.82 26.46
CA SER A 6 11.32 11.49 25.07
C SER A 6 10.53 10.27 24.59
N ALA A 7 10.43 9.21 25.40
CA ALA A 7 9.61 8.03 25.11
C ALA A 7 8.12 8.39 24.98
N ALA A 8 7.59 9.23 25.89
CA ALA A 8 6.19 9.67 25.83
C ALA A 8 5.91 10.49 24.56
N LYS A 9 6.86 11.33 24.12
CA LYS A 9 6.78 12.05 22.83
C LYS A 9 6.80 11.08 21.64
N ARG A 10 7.69 10.09 21.65
CA ARG A 10 7.77 9.06 20.59
C ARG A 10 6.47 8.25 20.49
N ALA A 11 5.87 7.88 21.61
CA ALA A 11 4.59 7.18 21.64
C ALA A 11 3.47 7.98 20.94
N ARG A 12 3.33 9.27 21.28
CA ARG A 12 2.36 10.17 20.62
C ARG A 12 2.60 10.30 19.12
N GLN A 13 3.85 10.46 18.71
CA GLN A 13 4.22 10.54 17.29
C GLN A 13 3.92 9.23 16.55
N ARG A 14 4.22 8.08 17.17
CA ARG A 14 3.97 6.75 16.61
C ARG A 14 2.48 6.55 16.34
N MET A 15 1.61 6.89 17.28
CA MET A 15 0.15 6.76 17.09
C MET A 15 -0.33 7.55 15.86
N LYS A 16 0.08 8.81 15.71
CA LYS A 16 -0.28 9.65 14.56
C LYS A 16 0.26 9.10 13.23
N ARG A 17 1.46 8.52 13.22
CA ARG A 17 2.04 7.89 12.02
C ARG A 17 1.35 6.56 11.70
N MET A 18 1.07 5.75 12.71
CA MET A 18 0.37 4.47 12.59
C MET A 18 -1.01 4.63 11.96
N LEU A 19 -1.82 5.59 12.43
CA LEU A 19 -3.15 5.83 11.88
C LEU A 19 -3.11 6.19 10.38
N ARG A 20 -2.18 7.08 9.99
CA ARG A 20 -1.98 7.47 8.58
C ARG A 20 -1.48 6.31 7.72
N ASN A 21 -0.53 5.53 8.23
CA ASN A 21 -0.01 4.38 7.47
C ASN A 21 -1.06 3.27 7.36
N ARG A 22 -1.86 3.06 8.42
CA ARG A 22 -2.95 2.09 8.43
C ARG A 22 -3.97 2.40 7.35
N SER A 23 -4.42 3.65 7.20
CA SER A 23 -5.40 4.01 6.17
C SER A 23 -4.88 3.79 4.74
N VAL A 24 -3.59 4.06 4.50
CA VAL A 24 -2.96 3.78 3.19
C VAL A 24 -2.89 2.28 2.93
N VAL A 25 -2.47 1.49 3.92
CA VAL A 25 -2.36 0.03 3.77
C VAL A 25 -3.72 -0.63 3.60
N THR A 26 -4.75 -0.19 4.34
CA THR A 26 -6.11 -0.72 4.17
C THR A 26 -6.66 -0.38 2.79
N ARG A 27 -6.51 0.86 2.33
CA ARG A 27 -6.91 1.26 0.97
C ARG A 27 -6.23 0.39 -0.09
N LEU A 28 -4.92 0.15 0.02
CA LEU A 28 -4.19 -0.72 -0.91
C LEU A 28 -4.74 -2.15 -0.91
N ARG A 29 -5.02 -2.72 0.27
CA ARG A 29 -5.59 -4.07 0.39
C ARG A 29 -6.98 -4.15 -0.24
N THR A 30 -7.82 -3.13 -0.04
CA THR A 30 -9.16 -3.06 -0.64
C THR A 30 -9.06 -3.01 -2.16
N MET A 31 -8.23 -2.13 -2.71
CA MET A 31 -8.03 -2.04 -4.16
C MET A 31 -7.49 -3.35 -4.76
N GLN A 32 -6.56 -4.02 -4.06
CA GLN A 32 -6.04 -5.33 -4.49
C GLN A 32 -7.13 -6.40 -4.51
N ARG A 33 -8.01 -6.44 -3.49
CA ARG A 33 -9.13 -7.37 -3.46
C ARG A 33 -10.10 -7.11 -4.61
N GLN A 34 -10.44 -5.85 -4.85
CA GLN A 34 -11.35 -5.46 -5.95
C GLN A 34 -10.82 -5.95 -7.30
N VAL A 35 -9.55 -5.66 -7.61
CA VAL A 35 -8.92 -6.11 -8.86
C VAL A 35 -8.86 -7.64 -8.95
N GLY A 36 -8.64 -8.34 -7.84
CA GLY A 36 -8.59 -9.80 -7.82
C GLY A 36 -9.96 -10.50 -7.89
N SER A 37 -11.03 -9.84 -7.47
CA SER A 37 -12.41 -10.38 -7.54
C SER A 37 -13.07 -10.13 -8.90
N THR A 38 -12.57 -9.19 -9.68
CA THR A 38 -13.11 -8.89 -11.00
C THR A 38 -12.52 -9.86 -12.02
N GLN A 39 -13.36 -10.54 -12.81
CA GLN A 39 -12.90 -11.46 -13.86
C GLN A 39 -12.07 -10.76 -14.95
N ALA A 40 -12.46 -9.54 -15.33
CA ALA A 40 -11.75 -8.69 -16.29
C ALA A 40 -11.57 -7.28 -15.70
N PRO A 41 -10.55 -7.06 -14.85
CA PRO A 41 -10.29 -5.74 -14.28
C PRO A 41 -9.88 -4.77 -15.40
N SER A 42 -10.43 -3.55 -15.36
CA SER A 42 -10.08 -2.51 -16.33
C SER A 42 -8.58 -2.16 -16.22
N ALA A 43 -7.95 -1.89 -17.37
CA ALA A 43 -6.56 -1.44 -17.44
C ALA A 43 -6.31 -0.20 -16.56
N ASP A 44 -7.30 0.69 -16.44
CA ASP A 44 -7.18 1.91 -15.63
C ASP A 44 -7.24 1.62 -14.13
N GLN A 45 -8.00 0.61 -13.71
CA GLN A 45 -8.01 0.15 -12.32
C GLN A 45 -6.65 -0.42 -11.91
N ILE A 46 -6.04 -1.21 -12.80
CA ILE A 46 -4.69 -1.77 -12.59
C ILE A 46 -3.66 -0.65 -12.53
N ARG A 47 -3.69 0.31 -13.48
CA ARG A 47 -2.78 1.48 -13.48
C ARG A 47 -2.93 2.31 -12.22
N ALA A 48 -4.15 2.56 -11.76
CA ALA A 48 -4.42 3.29 -10.53
C ALA A 48 -3.85 2.57 -9.29
N LEU A 49 -3.98 1.23 -9.24
CA LEU A 49 -3.41 0.42 -8.18
C LEU A 49 -1.87 0.44 -8.20
N ILE A 50 -1.24 0.35 -9.37
CA ILE A 50 0.21 0.47 -9.52
C ILE A 50 0.69 1.84 -9.01
N SER A 51 0.02 2.92 -9.43
CA SER A 51 0.33 4.27 -8.95
C SER A 51 0.20 4.40 -7.42
N ALA A 52 -0.83 3.80 -6.82
CA ALA A 52 -1.01 3.82 -5.38
C ALA A 52 0.09 3.04 -4.64
N ILE A 53 0.53 1.89 -5.19
CA ILE A 53 1.64 1.10 -4.65
C ILE A 53 2.94 1.91 -4.67
N ASP A 54 3.25 2.57 -5.79
CA ASP A 54 4.47 3.37 -5.93
C ASP A 54 4.47 4.58 -4.99
N LYS A 55 3.33 5.26 -4.82
CA LYS A 55 3.21 6.35 -3.83
C LYS A 55 3.44 5.86 -2.40
N ALA A 56 2.97 4.66 -2.07
CA ALA A 56 3.19 4.08 -0.74
C ALA A 56 4.65 3.67 -0.52
N ALA A 57 5.34 3.19 -1.56
CA ALA A 57 6.76 2.87 -1.53
C ALA A 57 7.61 4.14 -1.37
N LYS A 58 7.34 5.18 -2.17
CA LYS A 58 8.03 6.48 -2.09
C LYS A 58 7.90 7.14 -0.71
N ARG A 59 6.78 6.91 -0.02
CA ARG A 59 6.54 7.40 1.35
C ARG A 59 7.13 6.50 2.46
N GLY A 60 7.78 5.38 2.10
CA GLY A 60 8.34 4.41 3.04
C GLY A 60 7.29 3.63 3.85
N ILE A 61 6.04 3.59 3.39
CA ILE A 61 4.95 2.86 4.07
C ILE A 61 5.03 1.36 3.75
N ILE A 62 5.46 1.03 2.53
CA ILE A 62 5.81 -0.33 2.12
C ILE A 62 7.25 -0.35 1.62
N HIS A 63 7.93 -1.47 1.81
CA HIS A 63 9.28 -1.67 1.30
C HIS A 63 9.28 -1.72 -0.23
N GLU A 64 10.35 -1.22 -0.86
CA GLU A 64 10.53 -1.18 -2.31
C GLU A 64 10.39 -2.58 -2.94
N ASN A 65 11.13 -3.57 -2.42
CA ASN A 65 10.97 -4.98 -2.83
C ASN A 65 9.52 -5.50 -2.75
N ALA A 66 8.75 -5.09 -1.74
CA ALA A 66 7.34 -5.48 -1.64
C ALA A 66 6.50 -4.78 -2.72
N ALA A 67 6.81 -3.53 -3.07
CA ALA A 67 6.19 -2.81 -4.18
C ALA A 67 6.54 -3.48 -5.52
N HIS A 68 7.81 -3.81 -5.79
CA HIS A 68 8.25 -4.50 -7.01
C HIS A 68 7.52 -5.83 -7.21
N ARG A 69 7.46 -6.68 -6.17
CA ARG A 69 6.72 -7.95 -6.25
C ARG A 69 5.23 -7.76 -6.55
N ARG A 70 4.60 -6.71 -6.01
CA ARG A 70 3.19 -6.42 -6.27
C ARG A 70 2.98 -5.91 -7.69
N LYS A 71 3.83 -5.00 -8.18
CA LYS A 71 3.77 -4.50 -9.56
C LYS A 71 3.99 -5.60 -10.59
N ALA A 72 4.97 -6.47 -10.38
CA ALA A 72 5.25 -7.59 -11.27
C ALA A 72 4.02 -8.50 -11.45
N ARG A 73 3.30 -8.82 -10.35
CA ARG A 73 2.06 -9.61 -10.42
C ARG A 73 0.93 -8.90 -11.18
N LEU A 74 0.76 -7.59 -10.96
CA LEU A 74 -0.26 -6.80 -11.65
C LEU A 74 0.02 -6.67 -13.15
N ASN A 75 1.29 -6.49 -13.53
CA ASN A 75 1.67 -6.43 -14.94
C ASN A 75 1.43 -7.76 -15.65
N LYS A 76 1.72 -8.90 -14.99
CA LYS A 76 1.38 -10.23 -15.53
C LYS A 76 -0.12 -10.38 -15.76
N ALA A 77 -0.95 -9.94 -14.81
CA ALA A 77 -2.40 -9.96 -14.95
C ALA A 77 -2.89 -9.06 -16.10
N LEU A 78 -2.27 -7.89 -16.29
CA LEU A 78 -2.60 -6.98 -17.40
C LEU A 78 -2.29 -7.59 -18.77
N VAL A 79 -1.18 -8.33 -18.90
CA VAL A 79 -0.81 -9.01 -20.15
C VAL A 79 -1.73 -10.19 -20.42
N ALA A 80 -2.10 -10.97 -19.40
CA ALA A 80 -3.00 -12.11 -19.55
C ALA A 80 -4.45 -11.73 -19.87
N ALA A 81 -4.86 -10.50 -19.53
CA ALA A 81 -6.20 -9.97 -19.81
C ALA A 81 -6.31 -9.29 -21.19
N LYS A 82 -5.20 -9.19 -21.94
CA LYS A 82 -5.14 -8.60 -23.27
C LYS A 82 -5.17 -9.70 -24.33
#